data_AF-A0A4P6M570-F1
#
_entry.id   AF-A0A4P6M570-F1
#
_cell.length_a   1.000
_cell.length_b   1.000
_cell.length_c   1.000
_cell.angle_alpha   90.00
_cell.angle_beta   90.00
_cell.angle_gamma   90.00
#
_symmetry.space_group_name_H-M   'P 1'
#
loop_
_entity.id
_entity.type
_entity.pdbx_description
1 polymer ?
#
loop_
_entity_poly.entity_id
_entity_poly.type
_entity_poly.pdbx_seq_one_letter_code
_entity_poly.pdbx_strand_id
1 'polypeptide(L)'
;MPKSYSEQEREYIKTRLKEEAAKCLAQYGVRRTTVDEIVKRVNIPKGTFYLFYKSKELLLFDVILEQHEIVSRELYQAISDAAGGAFSAEKLTDVIFEFYKKTEKMLILKLLDVNELELLVRKLPREIVEEHLKDDTDTIEKMFALLPVKKEADIKVISAAFHAIYYATLHKAEIGEEQYDEALRALIYGIVIQVI
;
A
#
# COMPACT_ATOMS: atom_id res chain seq x y z
N MET A 1 21.15 25.44 23.72
CA MET A 1 20.23 24.35 24.10
C MET A 1 19.47 23.91 22.86
N PRO A 2 19.30 22.60 22.59
CA PRO A 2 18.42 22.17 21.51
C PRO A 2 17.02 22.72 21.77
N LYS A 3 16.37 23.23 20.72
CA LYS A 3 15.00 23.77 20.81
C LYS A 3 14.09 22.62 21.27
N SER A 4 13.48 22.75 22.44
CA SER A 4 12.50 21.78 22.92
C SER A 4 11.18 22.06 22.20
N TYR A 5 10.74 21.12 21.37
CA TYR A 5 9.44 21.19 20.71
C TYR A 5 8.36 20.68 21.68
N SER A 6 7.23 21.37 21.74
CA SER A 6 6.01 20.87 22.39
C SER A 6 5.48 19.62 21.66
N GLU A 7 4.62 18.84 22.32
CA GLU A 7 4.00 17.66 21.67
C GLU A 7 3.21 18.05 20.41
N GLN A 8 2.48 19.17 20.45
CA GLN A 8 1.74 19.67 19.28
C GLN A 8 2.67 20.04 18.12
N GLU A 9 3.79 20.71 18.40
CA GLU A 9 4.79 21.02 17.37
C GLU A 9 5.45 19.76 16.81
N ARG A 10 5.72 18.76 17.66
CA ARG A 10 6.29 17.48 17.21
C ARG A 10 5.33 16.76 16.28
N GLU A 11 4.05 16.70 16.63
CA GLU A 11 3.04 16.06 15.78
C GLU A 11 2.90 16.79 14.45
N TYR A 12 2.81 18.11 14.48
CA TYR A 12 2.75 18.92 13.26
C TYR A 12 3.97 18.70 12.34
N ILE A 13 5.19 18.69 12.90
CA ILE A 13 6.41 18.45 12.13
C ILE A 13 6.41 17.03 11.55
N LYS A 14 5.99 16.03 12.33
CA LYS A 14 5.92 14.64 11.87
C LYS A 14 4.96 14.50 10.69
N THR A 15 3.77 15.09 10.77
CA THR A 15 2.79 15.11 9.67
C THR A 15 3.37 15.79 8.43
N ARG A 16 3.98 16.97 8.58
CA ARG A 16 4.61 17.69 7.45
C ARG A 16 5.76 16.91 6.83
N LEU A 17 6.57 16.22 7.63
CA LEU A 17 7.63 15.33 7.13
C LEU A 17 7.06 14.22 6.25
N LYS A 18 5.97 13.57 6.68
CA LYS A 18 5.30 12.53 5.92
C LYS A 18 4.69 13.06 4.62
N GLU A 19 3.98 14.19 4.67
CA GLU A 19 3.37 14.80 3.50
C GLU A 19 4.40 15.17 2.42
N GLU A 20 5.50 15.83 2.82
CA GLU A 20 6.54 16.24 1.86
C GLU A 20 7.39 15.05 1.40
N ALA A 21 7.56 14.02 2.24
CA ALA A 21 8.18 12.77 1.83
C ALA A 21 7.33 12.03 0.79
N ALA A 22 6.01 11.96 0.96
CA ALA A 22 5.10 11.38 -0.04
C ALA A 22 5.21 12.07 -1.40
N LYS A 23 5.26 13.41 -1.42
CA LYS A 23 5.45 14.19 -2.64
C LYS A 23 6.82 13.97 -3.29
N CYS A 24 7.89 13.95 -2.50
CA CYS A 24 9.24 13.67 -3.01
C CYS A 24 9.33 12.26 -3.59
N LEU A 25 8.77 11.29 -2.89
CA LEU A 25 8.72 9.90 -3.30
C LEU A 25 7.99 9.75 -4.63
N ALA A 26 6.85 10.44 -4.79
CA ALA A 26 6.09 10.51 -6.03
C ALA A 26 6.84 11.09 -7.22
N GLN A 27 7.60 12.16 -6.97
CA GLN A 27 8.24 12.91 -8.03
C GLN A 27 9.60 12.32 -8.41
N TYR A 28 10.32 11.75 -7.44
CA TYR A 28 11.74 11.45 -7.58
C TYR A 28 12.09 9.98 -7.36
N GLY A 29 11.23 9.22 -6.68
CA GLY A 29 11.52 7.86 -6.21
C GLY A 29 12.41 7.84 -4.95
N VAL A 30 12.66 6.64 -4.43
CA VAL A 30 13.43 6.35 -3.22
C VAL A 30 14.89 6.80 -3.37
N ARG A 31 15.48 6.61 -4.55
CA ARG A 31 16.91 6.90 -4.80
C ARG A 31 17.22 8.40 -4.75
N ARG A 32 16.37 9.22 -5.38
CA ARG A 32 16.62 10.66 -5.56
C ARG A 32 16.03 11.52 -4.46
N THR A 33 15.15 10.97 -3.62
CA THR A 33 14.68 11.66 -2.43
C THR A 33 15.80 11.80 -1.39
N THR A 34 16.05 13.01 -0.91
CA THR A 34 17.11 13.30 0.08
C THR A 34 16.54 13.95 1.34
N VAL A 35 17.22 13.77 2.48
CA VAL A 35 16.85 14.45 3.73
C VAL A 35 16.88 15.97 3.53
N ASP A 36 17.88 16.50 2.81
CA ASP A 36 18.03 17.94 2.59
C ASP A 36 16.85 18.54 1.83
N GLU A 37 16.32 17.83 0.83
CA GLU A 37 15.13 18.27 0.09
C GLU A 37 13.88 18.25 0.97
N ILE A 38 13.68 17.20 1.77
CA ILE A 38 12.51 17.07 2.67
C ILE A 38 12.53 18.18 3.72
N VAL A 39 13.65 18.37 4.43
CA VAL A 39 13.73 19.36 5.51
C VAL A 39 13.62 20.79 5.00
N LYS A 40 14.08 21.05 3.77
CA LYS A 40 13.89 22.34 3.08
C LYS A 40 12.41 22.61 2.81
N ARG A 41 11.64 21.62 2.35
CA ARG A 41 10.18 21.74 2.11
C ARG A 41 9.37 21.90 3.39
N VAL A 42 9.80 21.24 4.47
CA VAL A 42 9.16 21.35 5.79
C VAL A 42 9.63 22.61 6.55
N ASN A 43 10.69 23.26 6.07
CA ASN A 43 11.32 24.43 6.69
C ASN A 43 11.84 24.15 8.12
N ILE A 44 12.61 23.08 8.28
CA ILE A 44 13.27 22.71 9.54
C ILE A 44 14.77 22.48 9.35
N PRO A 45 15.59 22.65 10.41
CA PRO A 45 16.99 22.25 10.36
C PRO A 45 17.14 20.74 10.13
N LYS A 46 18.19 20.33 9.42
CA LYS A 46 18.50 18.91 9.18
C LYS A 46 18.64 18.10 10.48
N GLY A 47 19.22 18.69 11.53
CA GLY A 47 19.32 18.04 12.84
C GLY A 47 17.95 17.70 13.46
N THR A 48 16.92 18.50 13.19
CA THR A 48 15.56 18.27 13.68
C THR A 48 14.95 17.02 13.07
N PHE A 49 15.22 16.71 11.79
CA PHE A 49 14.76 15.49 11.13
C PHE A 49 15.10 14.24 11.92
N TYR A 50 16.34 14.16 12.40
CA TYR A 50 16.86 13.01 13.13
C TYR A 50 16.28 12.84 14.54
N LEU A 51 15.50 13.82 15.03
CA LEU A 51 14.69 13.69 16.23
C LEU A 51 13.39 12.88 16.00
N PHE A 52 13.01 12.67 14.74
CA PHE A 52 11.79 11.96 14.34
C PHE A 52 12.12 10.64 13.63
N TYR A 53 13.08 10.65 12.70
CA TYR A 53 13.44 9.48 11.90
C TYR A 53 14.95 9.28 11.85
N LYS A 54 15.42 8.05 12.07
CA LYS A 54 16.85 7.72 12.01
C LYS A 54 17.41 7.78 10.58
N SER A 55 16.57 7.58 9.58
CA SER A 55 16.94 7.61 8.16
C SER A 55 15.77 8.10 7.31
N LYS A 56 16.07 8.53 6.08
CA LYS A 56 15.01 8.84 5.10
C LYS A 56 14.22 7.59 4.73
N GLU A 57 14.88 6.43 4.68
CA GLU A 57 14.25 5.16 4.34
C GLU A 57 13.14 4.80 5.33
N LEU A 58 13.36 5.03 6.63
CA LEU A 58 12.31 4.82 7.63
C LEU A 58 11.12 5.77 7.44
N LEU A 59 11.36 7.04 7.12
CA LEU A 59 10.27 7.99 6.81
C LEU A 59 9.51 7.58 5.55
N LEU A 60 10.21 7.22 4.48
CA LEU A 60 9.57 6.79 3.23
C LEU A 60 8.78 5.51 3.41
N PHE A 61 9.28 4.57 4.21
CA PHE A 61 8.56 3.35 4.55
C PHE A 61 7.32 3.62 5.40
N ASP A 62 7.42 4.49 6.41
CA ASP A 62 6.26 4.91 7.23
C ASP A 62 5.16 5.58 6.37
N VAL A 63 5.54 6.40 5.38
CA VAL A 63 4.60 6.94 4.39
C VAL A 63 3.96 5.85 3.55
N ILE A 64 4.73 4.85 3.12
CA ILE A 64 4.22 3.70 2.35
C ILE A 64 3.21 2.91 3.21
N LEU A 65 3.56 2.58 4.45
CA LEU A 65 2.67 1.85 5.37
C LEU A 65 1.35 2.59 5.62
N GLU A 66 1.40 3.90 5.86
CA GLU A 66 0.19 4.68 6.10
C GLU A 66 -0.72 4.72 4.87
N GLN A 67 -0.15 4.84 3.66
CA GLN A 67 -0.92 4.74 2.43
C GLN A 67 -1.52 3.34 2.24
N HIS A 68 -0.75 2.29 2.53
CA HIS A 68 -1.23 0.92 2.50
C HIS A 68 -2.41 0.72 3.45
N GLU A 69 -2.31 1.18 4.70
CA GLU A 69 -3.38 1.07 5.69
C GLU A 69 -4.67 1.78 5.26
N ILE A 70 -4.56 2.98 4.69
CA ILE A 70 -5.71 3.72 4.14
C ILE A 70 -6.40 2.90 3.05
N VAL A 71 -5.61 2.37 2.11
CA VAL A 71 -6.09 1.58 0.97
C VAL A 71 -6.75 0.27 1.42
N SER A 72 -6.13 -0.45 2.35
CA SER A 72 -6.68 -1.66 2.94
C SER A 72 -7.99 -1.38 3.68
N ARG A 73 -8.09 -0.27 4.41
CA ARG A 73 -9.30 0.13 5.13
C ARG A 73 -10.44 0.47 4.18
N GLU A 74 -10.17 1.19 3.09
CA GLU A 74 -11.16 1.48 2.05
C GLU A 74 -11.69 0.20 1.40
N LEU A 75 -10.80 -0.75 1.06
CA LEU A 75 -11.20 -2.04 0.51
C LEU A 75 -12.05 -2.84 1.49
N TYR A 76 -11.64 -2.89 2.76
CA TYR A 76 -12.39 -3.57 3.81
C TYR A 76 -13.80 -3.00 3.94
N GLN A 77 -13.95 -1.68 3.94
CA GLN A 77 -15.26 -1.02 4.00
C GLN A 77 -16.10 -1.37 2.78
N ALA A 78 -15.53 -1.31 1.57
CA ALA A 78 -16.25 -1.64 0.34
C ALA A 78 -16.73 -3.10 0.31
N ILE A 79 -15.91 -4.04 0.79
CA ILE A 79 -16.28 -5.45 0.94
C ILE A 79 -17.39 -5.62 1.99
N SER A 80 -17.26 -4.96 3.14
CA SER A 80 -18.28 -4.98 4.20
C SER A 80 -19.63 -4.46 3.71
N ASP A 81 -19.65 -3.34 2.99
CA ASP A 81 -20.88 -2.76 2.43
C ASP A 81 -21.49 -3.69 1.36
N ALA A 82 -20.65 -4.36 0.57
CA ALA A 82 -21.11 -5.32 -0.42
C ALA A 82 -21.73 -6.57 0.21
N ALA A 83 -21.15 -7.06 1.32
CA ALA A 83 -21.61 -8.22 2.09
C ALA A 83 -22.93 -8.00 2.83
N GLY A 84 -23.27 -6.75 3.18
CA GLY A 84 -24.54 -6.40 3.82
C GLY A 84 -25.79 -6.51 2.94
N GLY A 85 -25.64 -6.76 1.63
CA GLY A 85 -26.75 -6.90 0.66
C GLY A 85 -26.79 -8.29 -0.02
N ALA A 86 -27.51 -8.41 -1.14
CA ALA A 86 -27.44 -9.61 -1.98
C ALA A 86 -26.00 -9.76 -2.52
N PHE A 87 -25.28 -10.71 -1.95
CA PHE A 87 -23.87 -10.93 -2.22
C PHE A 87 -23.70 -11.92 -3.38
N SER A 88 -22.89 -11.56 -4.39
CA SER A 88 -22.60 -12.41 -5.56
C SER A 88 -21.13 -12.29 -5.97
N ALA A 89 -20.66 -13.27 -6.75
CA ALA A 89 -19.31 -13.27 -7.29
C ALA A 89 -19.04 -12.06 -8.19
N GLU A 90 -20.04 -11.65 -8.95
CA GLU A 90 -19.99 -10.47 -9.83
C GLU A 90 -19.81 -9.19 -9.01
N LYS A 91 -20.59 -9.02 -7.94
CA LYS A 91 -20.50 -7.82 -7.10
C LYS A 91 -19.16 -7.74 -6.36
N LEU A 92 -18.66 -8.85 -5.83
CA LEU A 92 -17.33 -8.87 -5.22
C LEU A 92 -16.23 -8.60 -6.24
N THR A 93 -16.36 -9.16 -7.44
CA THR A 93 -15.44 -8.90 -8.55
C THR A 93 -15.40 -7.42 -8.90
N ASP A 94 -16.55 -6.75 -8.97
CA ASP A 94 -16.62 -5.31 -9.27
C ASP A 94 -15.94 -4.48 -8.17
N VAL A 95 -16.17 -4.80 -6.89
CA VAL A 95 -15.50 -4.11 -5.77
C VAL A 95 -13.98 -4.26 -5.85
N ILE A 96 -13.48 -5.48 -6.07
CA ILE A 96 -12.04 -5.74 -6.15
C ILE A 96 -11.43 -5.14 -7.43
N PHE A 97 -12.15 -5.17 -8.55
CA PHE A 97 -11.72 -4.55 -9.80
C PHE A 97 -11.56 -3.04 -9.65
N GLU A 98 -12.56 -2.36 -9.11
CA GLU A 98 -12.49 -0.92 -8.84
C GLU A 98 -11.37 -0.55 -7.87
N PHE A 99 -11.08 -1.42 -6.90
CA PHE A 99 -9.91 -1.29 -6.04
C PHE A 99 -8.60 -1.31 -6.84
N TYR A 100 -8.38 -2.29 -7.72
CA TYR A 100 -7.18 -2.32 -8.58
C TYR A 100 -7.09 -1.10 -9.50
N LYS A 101 -8.21 -0.67 -10.11
CA LYS A 101 -8.27 0.53 -10.96
C LYS A 101 -7.96 1.81 -10.19
N LYS A 102 -8.40 1.93 -8.94
CA LYS A 102 -8.10 3.08 -8.08
C LYS A 102 -6.62 3.08 -7.69
N THR A 103 -6.09 1.92 -7.34
CA THR A 103 -4.72 1.78 -6.87
C THR A 103 -3.68 1.98 -7.99
N GLU A 104 -4.00 1.75 -9.28
CA GLU A 104 -3.11 2.11 -10.42
C GLU A 104 -2.66 3.57 -10.40
N LYS A 105 -3.50 4.45 -9.83
CA LYS A 105 -3.21 5.89 -9.70
C LYS A 105 -2.45 6.22 -8.42
N MET A 106 -2.37 5.27 -7.49
CA MET A 106 -1.71 5.45 -6.20
C MET A 106 -0.21 5.26 -6.32
N LEU A 107 0.48 6.08 -5.55
CA LEU A 107 1.94 6.17 -5.56
C LEU A 107 2.61 4.92 -5.03
N ILE A 108 1.98 4.27 -4.05
CA ILE A 108 2.47 3.03 -3.45
C ILE A 108 2.74 1.95 -4.51
N LEU A 109 1.83 1.77 -5.48
CA LEU A 109 2.01 0.73 -6.49
C LEU A 109 3.08 1.08 -7.52
N LYS A 110 3.29 2.36 -7.82
CA LYS A 110 4.39 2.81 -8.70
C LYS A 110 5.76 2.68 -8.04
N LEU A 111 5.84 2.78 -6.72
CA LEU A 111 7.07 2.61 -5.93
C LEU A 111 7.44 1.15 -5.70
N LEU A 112 6.47 0.27 -5.89
CA LEU A 112 6.62 -1.17 -5.93
C LEU A 112 7.08 -1.67 -7.32
N ASP A 113 7.64 -0.79 -8.18
CA ASP A 113 8.71 -1.26 -9.07
C ASP A 113 9.70 -1.99 -8.16
N VAL A 114 9.84 -3.29 -8.41
CA VAL A 114 10.54 -4.24 -7.55
C VAL A 114 11.91 -3.70 -7.16
N ASN A 115 12.55 -2.94 -8.05
CA ASN A 115 13.85 -2.33 -7.83
C ASN A 115 13.86 -1.22 -6.76
N GLU A 116 12.85 -0.34 -6.70
CA GLU A 116 12.80 0.77 -5.73
C GLU A 116 12.45 0.26 -4.34
N LEU A 117 11.47 -0.65 -4.23
CA LEU A 117 11.13 -1.29 -2.98
C LEU A 117 12.27 -2.14 -2.44
N GLU A 118 12.93 -2.94 -3.28
CA GLU A 118 14.07 -3.77 -2.83
C GLU A 118 15.20 -2.91 -2.24
N LEU A 119 15.49 -1.76 -2.85
CA LEU A 119 16.48 -0.81 -2.31
C LEU A 119 16.08 -0.23 -0.97
N LEU A 120 14.78 0.03 -0.78
CA LEU A 120 14.25 0.51 0.49
C LEU A 120 14.37 -0.59 1.55
N VAL A 121 13.85 -1.78 1.25
CA VAL A 121 13.84 -2.97 2.13
C VAL A 121 15.25 -3.36 2.57
N ARG A 122 16.23 -3.35 1.67
CA ARG A 122 17.65 -3.64 2.00
C ARG A 122 18.26 -2.69 3.04
N LYS A 123 17.67 -1.51 3.24
CA LYS A 123 18.13 -0.48 4.18
C LYS A 123 17.27 -0.38 5.44
N LEU A 124 16.19 -1.15 5.52
CA LEU A 124 15.32 -1.20 6.68
C LEU A 124 15.77 -2.29 7.66
N PRO A 125 15.49 -2.12 8.96
CA PRO A 125 15.55 -3.23 9.92
C PRO A 125 14.65 -4.37 9.46
N ARG A 126 15.15 -5.60 9.57
CA ARG A 126 14.47 -6.81 9.08
C ARG A 126 13.12 -7.01 9.78
N GLU A 127 13.07 -6.70 11.07
CA GLU A 127 11.90 -6.86 11.92
C GLU A 127 10.73 -6.01 11.42
N ILE A 128 11.00 -4.78 10.96
CA ILE A 128 9.98 -3.85 10.43
C ILE A 128 9.35 -4.39 9.15
N VAL A 129 10.15 -5.04 8.31
CA VAL A 129 9.67 -5.61 7.04
C VAL A 129 8.86 -6.89 7.29
N GLU A 130 9.32 -7.75 8.21
CA GLU A 130 8.60 -8.97 8.57
C GLU A 130 7.26 -8.69 9.26
N GLU A 131 7.20 -7.66 10.11
CA GLU A 131 5.95 -7.20 10.75
C GLU A 131 4.92 -6.77 9.70
N HIS A 132 5.33 -5.98 8.70
CA HIS A 132 4.43 -5.54 7.63
C HIS A 132 3.88 -6.70 6.78
N LEU A 133 4.74 -7.65 6.38
CA LEU A 133 4.30 -8.81 5.59
C LEU A 133 3.26 -9.68 6.31
N LYS A 134 3.37 -9.73 7.65
CA LYS A 134 2.38 -10.42 8.49
C LYS A 134 1.05 -9.66 8.50
N ASP A 135 1.08 -8.34 8.65
CA ASP A 135 -0.12 -7.49 8.64
C ASP A 135 -0.95 -7.61 7.36
N ASP A 136 -0.30 -7.77 6.20
CA ASP A 136 -1.00 -7.94 4.91
C ASP A 136 -1.81 -9.24 4.86
N THR A 137 -1.24 -10.34 5.37
CA THR A 137 -1.94 -11.63 5.45
C THR A 137 -3.13 -11.55 6.40
N ASP A 138 -2.93 -10.97 7.58
CA ASP A 138 -3.98 -10.77 8.59
C ASP A 138 -5.12 -9.89 8.06
N THR A 139 -4.81 -8.90 7.22
CA THR A 139 -5.79 -7.99 6.61
C THR A 139 -6.69 -8.72 5.61
N ILE A 140 -6.11 -9.56 4.76
CA ILE A 140 -6.85 -10.37 3.79
C ILE A 140 -7.75 -11.39 4.50
N GLU A 141 -7.23 -12.05 5.54
CA GLU A 141 -8.04 -12.97 6.37
C GLU A 141 -9.26 -12.27 6.98
N LYS A 142 -9.11 -11.04 7.50
CA LYS A 142 -10.23 -10.24 8.05
C LYS A 142 -11.27 -9.90 6.98
N MET A 143 -10.85 -9.56 5.77
CA MET A 143 -11.78 -9.26 4.66
C MET A 143 -12.58 -10.50 4.27
N PHE A 144 -11.93 -11.65 4.15
CA PHE A 144 -12.59 -12.90 3.79
C PHE A 144 -13.52 -13.42 4.88
N ALA A 145 -13.24 -13.14 6.16
CA ALA A 145 -14.15 -13.48 7.25
C ALA A 145 -15.52 -12.79 7.16
N LEU A 146 -15.65 -11.70 6.37
CA LEU A 146 -16.93 -11.04 6.11
C LEU A 146 -17.77 -11.74 5.03
N LEU A 147 -17.18 -12.69 4.31
CA LEU A 147 -17.76 -13.31 3.13
C LEU A 147 -18.18 -14.75 3.41
N PRO A 148 -19.18 -15.29 2.68
CA PRO A 148 -19.56 -16.70 2.77
C PRO A 148 -18.51 -17.60 2.07
N VAL A 149 -17.31 -17.66 2.64
CA VAL A 149 -16.17 -18.41 2.09
C VAL A 149 -16.41 -19.91 2.17
N LYS A 150 -16.15 -20.62 1.08
CA LYS A 150 -16.15 -22.10 1.00
C LYS A 150 -15.17 -22.68 2.01
N LYS A 151 -15.56 -23.76 2.68
CA LYS A 151 -14.73 -24.38 3.73
C LYS A 151 -13.39 -24.91 3.23
N GLU A 152 -13.33 -25.28 1.95
CA GLU A 152 -12.14 -25.83 1.31
C GLU A 152 -11.18 -24.75 0.80
N ALA A 153 -11.55 -23.47 0.88
CA ALA A 153 -10.74 -22.37 0.38
C ALA A 153 -9.48 -22.15 1.26
N ASP A 154 -8.30 -22.25 0.65
CA ASP A 154 -7.04 -21.88 1.30
C ASP A 154 -6.80 -20.37 1.15
N ILE A 155 -7.02 -19.62 2.23
CA ILE A 155 -6.90 -18.15 2.25
C ILE A 155 -5.47 -17.70 1.89
N LYS A 156 -4.44 -18.50 2.21
CA LYS A 156 -3.05 -18.16 1.86
C LYS A 156 -2.81 -18.28 0.37
N VAL A 157 -3.39 -19.29 -0.28
CA VAL A 157 -3.34 -19.44 -1.74
C VAL A 157 -4.10 -18.30 -2.42
N ILE A 158 -5.27 -17.94 -1.91
CA ILE A 158 -6.07 -16.82 -2.43
C ILE A 158 -5.33 -15.49 -2.29
N SER A 159 -4.73 -15.24 -1.12
CA SER A 159 -3.89 -14.06 -0.86
C SER A 159 -2.72 -13.99 -1.86
N ALA A 160 -2.01 -15.10 -2.05
CA ALA A 160 -0.93 -15.18 -3.03
C ALA A 160 -1.41 -14.94 -4.48
N ALA A 161 -2.62 -15.39 -4.83
CA ALA A 161 -3.20 -15.17 -6.15
C ALA A 161 -3.57 -13.69 -6.39
N PHE A 162 -4.14 -12.99 -5.40
CA PHE A 162 -4.36 -11.53 -5.48
C PHE A 162 -3.03 -10.76 -5.52
N HIS A 163 -2.00 -11.24 -4.82
CA HIS A 163 -0.65 -10.68 -4.94
C HIS A 163 -0.09 -10.88 -6.37
N ALA A 164 -0.35 -12.01 -7.02
CA ALA A 164 0.03 -12.22 -8.42
C ALA A 164 -0.71 -11.27 -9.38
N ILE A 165 -2.02 -11.03 -9.16
CA ILE A 165 -2.77 -10.02 -9.91
C ILE A 165 -2.15 -8.64 -9.73
N TYR A 166 -1.73 -8.31 -8.51
CA TYR A 166 -1.05 -7.05 -8.24
C TYR A 166 0.22 -6.87 -9.09
N TYR A 167 1.07 -7.88 -9.21
CA TYR A 167 2.22 -7.80 -10.12
C TYR A 167 1.81 -7.62 -11.59
N ALA A 168 0.74 -8.28 -12.03
CA ALA A 168 0.23 -8.11 -13.38
C ALA A 168 -0.18 -6.65 -13.67
N THR A 169 -0.70 -5.91 -12.68
CA THR A 169 -1.09 -4.50 -12.89
C THR A 169 0.11 -3.58 -13.15
N LEU A 170 1.32 -4.00 -12.77
CA LEU A 170 2.57 -3.27 -13.05
C LEU A 170 3.06 -3.46 -14.50
N HIS A 171 2.54 -4.47 -15.20
CA HIS A 171 2.97 -4.87 -16.55
C HIS A 171 1.85 -4.71 -17.60
N LYS A 172 1.02 -3.68 -17.44
CA LYS A 172 -0.12 -3.41 -18.32
C LYS A 172 0.27 -3.31 -19.80
N ALA A 173 1.39 -2.66 -20.11
CA ALA A 173 1.85 -2.49 -21.48
C ALA A 173 2.23 -3.83 -22.12
N GLU A 174 2.84 -4.73 -21.36
CA GLU A 174 3.25 -6.07 -21.78
C GLU A 174 2.07 -7.05 -21.91
N ILE A 175 1.03 -6.87 -21.09
CA ILE A 175 -0.21 -7.66 -21.16
C ILE A 175 -1.07 -7.25 -22.36
N GLY A 176 -1.02 -5.97 -22.75
CA GLY A 176 -1.80 -5.39 -23.85
C GLY A 176 -2.86 -4.43 -23.34
N GLU A 177 -2.68 -3.13 -23.61
CA GLU A 177 -3.52 -2.08 -23.02
C GLU A 177 -5.00 -2.18 -23.39
N GLU A 178 -5.31 -2.65 -24.61
CA GLU A 178 -6.68 -2.74 -25.12
C GLU A 178 -7.51 -3.80 -24.40
N GLN A 179 -6.92 -4.93 -23.99
CA GLN A 179 -7.61 -6.07 -23.37
C GLN A 179 -7.36 -6.16 -21.86
N TYR A 180 -6.57 -5.25 -21.30
CA TYR A 180 -6.08 -5.35 -19.93
C TYR A 180 -7.21 -5.31 -18.89
N ASP A 181 -8.20 -4.43 -19.08
CA ASP A 181 -9.30 -4.29 -18.10
C ASP A 181 -10.16 -5.56 -18.08
N GLU A 182 -10.47 -6.15 -19.25
CA GLU A 182 -11.17 -7.43 -19.36
C GLU A 182 -10.36 -8.59 -18.78
N ALA A 183 -9.05 -8.64 -19.05
CA ALA A 183 -8.16 -9.66 -18.50
C ALA A 183 -8.10 -9.59 -16.97
N LEU A 184 -7.94 -8.40 -16.41
CA LEU A 184 -7.93 -8.18 -14.97
C LEU A 184 -9.25 -8.62 -14.34
N ARG A 185 -10.39 -8.24 -14.92
CA ARG A 185 -11.71 -8.65 -14.42
C ARG A 185 -11.90 -10.17 -14.48
N ALA A 186 -11.44 -10.82 -15.55
CA ALA A 186 -11.49 -12.28 -15.67
C ALA A 186 -10.63 -13.00 -14.62
N LEU A 187 -9.42 -12.50 -14.34
CA LEU A 187 -8.54 -13.04 -13.30
C LEU A 187 -9.19 -12.92 -11.91
N ILE A 188 -9.71 -11.74 -11.58
CA ILE A 188 -10.38 -11.48 -10.30
C ILE A 188 -11.60 -12.40 -10.16
N TYR A 189 -12.46 -12.44 -11.17
CA TYR A 189 -13.66 -13.29 -11.14
C TYR A 189 -13.29 -14.76 -10.93
N GLY A 190 -12.27 -15.26 -11.64
CA GLY A 190 -11.78 -16.63 -11.51
C GLY A 190 -11.28 -16.98 -10.11
N ILE A 191 -10.67 -16.03 -9.39
CA ILE A 191 -10.34 -16.22 -7.97
C ILE A 191 -11.61 -16.20 -7.13
N VAL A 192 -12.45 -15.17 -7.28
CA VAL A 192 -13.65 -14.97 -6.48
C VAL A 192 -14.55 -16.20 -6.46
N ILE A 193 -14.83 -16.82 -7.61
CA ILE A 193 -15.68 -18.03 -7.68
C ILE A 193 -15.08 -19.28 -7.01
N GLN A 194 -13.77 -19.30 -6.77
CA GLN A 194 -13.14 -20.36 -5.99
C GLN A 194 -13.30 -20.11 -4.49
N VAL A 195 -13.48 -18.86 -4.09
CA VAL A 195 -13.61 -18.47 -2.68
C VAL A 195 -15.03 -18.61 -2.17
N ILE A 196 -16.03 -18.19 -2.94
CA ILE A 196 -17.46 -18.18 -2.57
C ILE A 196 -18.25 -19.13 -3.46
#